data_AF-A0A1F8P8E5-F1
#
_entry.id   AF-A0A1F8P8E5-F1
#
_cell.length_a   1.000
_cell.length_b   1.000
_cell.length_c   1.000
_cell.angle_alpha   90.00
_cell.angle_beta   90.00
_cell.angle_gamma   90.00
#
_symmetry.space_group_name_H-M   'P 1'
#
loop_
_entity.id
_entity.type
_entity.pdbx_description
1 polymer ?
#
loop_
_entity_poly.entity_id
_entity_poly.type
_entity_poly.pdbx_seq_one_letter_code
_entity_poly.pdbx_strand_id
1 'polypeptide(L)'
;MFKLILHTASEVISFCKKLENESARFYRDLSLKYTEHKDFFTSFAKENEANIVQIERAYYGVISDAIEGGFAFDIESDSYAFEAALPQSANYADALAKASAIEEKILKFYADAARQSDSLMADVPRTFRQVVKKRESRISKLKQLA
;
A
#
# COMPACT_ATOMS: atom_id res chain seq x y z
N MET A 1 -13.63 19.63 -5.63
CA MET A 1 -13.02 18.28 -5.74
C MET A 1 -13.92 17.35 -4.94
N PHE A 2 -14.55 16.36 -5.56
CA PHE A 2 -15.40 15.41 -4.85
C PHE A 2 -14.49 14.45 -4.07
N LYS A 3 -14.61 14.43 -2.73
CA LYS A 3 -14.00 13.39 -1.90
C LYS A 3 -14.64 12.06 -2.28
N LEU A 4 -13.82 11.07 -2.65
CA LEU A 4 -14.28 9.69 -2.75
C LEU A 4 -14.12 9.01 -1.39
N ILE A 5 -15.24 8.66 -0.77
CA ILE A 5 -15.28 7.89 0.48
C ILE A 5 -15.57 6.43 0.12
N LEU A 6 -14.74 5.52 0.65
CA LEU A 6 -14.88 4.07 0.48
C LEU A 6 -15.61 3.52 1.70
N HIS A 7 -16.71 2.83 1.47
CA HIS A 7 -17.57 2.30 2.54
C HIS A 7 -17.54 0.78 2.61
N THR A 8 -17.30 0.14 1.48
CA THR A 8 -17.36 -1.31 1.36
C THR A 8 -15.97 -1.95 1.42
N ALA A 9 -15.91 -3.19 1.88
CA ALA A 9 -14.71 -3.99 1.86
C ALA A 9 -14.17 -4.16 0.43
N SER A 10 -15.04 -4.37 -0.57
CA SER A 10 -14.61 -4.51 -1.97
C SER A 10 -13.94 -3.24 -2.50
N GLU A 11 -14.45 -2.05 -2.17
CA GLU A 11 -13.84 -0.77 -2.51
C GLU A 11 -12.48 -0.59 -1.84
N VAL A 12 -12.38 -0.85 -0.53
CA VAL A 12 -11.13 -0.73 0.22
C VAL A 12 -10.08 -1.71 -0.28
N ILE A 13 -10.45 -2.95 -0.59
CA ILE A 13 -9.54 -3.96 -1.14
C ILE A 13 -9.10 -3.58 -2.56
N SER A 14 -10.02 -3.06 -3.39
CA SER A 14 -9.68 -2.58 -4.74
C SER A 14 -8.73 -1.38 -4.69
N PHE A 15 -8.97 -0.45 -3.77
CA PHE A 15 -8.11 0.70 -3.56
C PHE A 15 -6.74 0.30 -2.99
N CYS A 16 -6.70 -0.62 -2.04
CA CYS A 16 -5.46 -1.22 -1.53
C CYS A 16 -4.62 -1.82 -2.67
N LYS A 17 -5.26 -2.63 -3.53
CA LYS A 17 -4.62 -3.21 -4.72
C LYS A 17 -4.10 -2.15 -5.68
N LYS A 18 -4.83 -1.04 -5.87
CA LYS A 18 -4.36 0.08 -6.68
C LYS A 18 -3.08 0.69 -6.10
N LEU A 19 -3.07 1.03 -4.81
CA LEU A 19 -1.89 1.60 -4.13
C LEU A 19 -0.68 0.66 -4.21
N GLU A 20 -0.89 -0.63 -3.98
CA GLU A 20 0.18 -1.63 -4.05
C GLU A 20 0.73 -1.79 -5.47
N ASN A 21 -0.12 -1.81 -6.50
CA ASN A 21 0.34 -1.88 -7.89
C ASN A 21 1.08 -0.62 -8.34
N GLU A 22 0.59 0.57 -7.96
CA GLU A 22 1.24 1.84 -8.27
C GLU A 22 2.61 1.94 -7.58
N SER A 23 2.71 1.54 -6.32
CA SER A 23 3.98 1.47 -5.58
C SER A 23 4.92 0.40 -6.15
N ALA A 24 4.43 -0.78 -6.53
CA ALA A 24 5.24 -1.80 -7.19
C ALA A 24 5.81 -1.30 -8.52
N ARG A 25 4.99 -0.62 -9.34
CA ARG A 25 5.42 0.00 -10.59
C ARG A 25 6.52 1.04 -10.33
N PHE A 26 6.31 1.95 -9.37
CA PHE A 26 7.29 2.94 -8.99
C PHE A 26 8.65 2.30 -8.65
N TYR A 27 8.65 1.23 -7.86
CA TYR A 27 9.88 0.53 -7.51
C TYR A 27 10.53 -0.22 -8.68
N ARG A 28 9.74 -0.77 -9.61
CA ARG A 28 10.29 -1.32 -10.87
C ARG A 28 10.95 -0.22 -11.71
N ASP A 29 10.32 0.95 -11.80
CA ASP A 29 10.88 2.08 -12.55
C ASP A 29 12.18 2.58 -11.91
N LEU A 30 12.25 2.62 -10.57
CA LEU A 30 13.48 2.92 -9.84
C LEU A 30 14.57 1.88 -10.06
N SER A 31 14.24 0.59 -10.09
CA SER A 31 15.23 -0.47 -10.28
C SER A 31 15.86 -0.45 -11.69
N LEU A 32 15.11 0.07 -12.68
CA LEU A 32 15.62 0.32 -14.03
C LEU A 32 16.49 1.57 -14.11
N LYS A 33 16.12 2.65 -13.38
CA LYS A 33 16.86 3.92 -13.40
C LYS A 33 18.14 3.89 -12.57
N TYR A 34 18.14 3.24 -11.41
CA TYR A 34 19.24 3.21 -10.45
C TYR A 34 19.76 1.78 -10.28
N THR A 35 20.53 1.32 -11.27
CA THR A 35 20.95 -0.08 -11.39
C THR A 35 21.82 -0.57 -10.24
N GLU A 36 22.54 0.32 -9.56
CA GLU A 36 23.34 0.02 -8.36
C GLU A 36 22.47 -0.56 -7.22
N HIS A 37 21.22 -0.10 -7.09
CA HIS A 37 20.28 -0.55 -6.07
C HIS A 37 19.10 -1.34 -6.68
N LYS A 38 19.32 -1.95 -7.85
CA LYS A 38 18.28 -2.69 -8.58
C LYS A 38 17.62 -3.76 -7.73
N ASP A 39 18.40 -4.60 -7.05
CA ASP A 39 17.85 -5.72 -6.26
C ASP A 39 17.07 -5.22 -5.05
N PHE A 40 17.51 -4.11 -4.43
CA PHE A 40 16.81 -3.45 -3.34
C PHE A 40 15.40 -3.01 -3.78
N PHE A 41 15.30 -2.21 -4.86
CA PHE A 41 13.99 -1.75 -5.34
C PHE A 41 13.14 -2.89 -5.90
N THR A 42 13.75 -3.85 -6.59
CA THR A 42 13.05 -5.04 -7.09
C THR A 42 12.45 -5.87 -5.95
N SER A 43 13.14 -5.97 -4.80
CA SER A 43 12.61 -6.65 -3.63
C SER A 43 11.35 -5.98 -3.09
N PHE A 44 11.31 -4.65 -3.06
CA PHE A 44 10.13 -3.90 -2.62
C PHE A 44 8.95 -4.16 -3.56
N ALA A 45 9.16 -4.07 -4.88
CA ALA A 45 8.12 -4.37 -5.86
C ALA A 45 7.54 -5.79 -5.70
N LYS A 46 8.38 -6.80 -5.47
CA LYS A 46 7.93 -8.19 -5.23
C LYS A 46 7.13 -8.33 -3.94
N GLU A 47 7.55 -7.66 -2.88
CA GLU A 47 6.83 -7.64 -1.62
C GLU A 47 5.46 -6.95 -1.75
N ASN A 48 5.34 -5.86 -2.54
CA ASN A 48 4.06 -5.23 -2.86
C ASN A 48 3.10 -6.24 -3.53
N GLU A 49 3.59 -6.98 -4.53
CA GLU A 49 2.81 -8.02 -5.23
C GLU A 49 2.38 -9.15 -4.27
N ALA A 50 3.26 -9.56 -3.36
CA ALA A 50 2.95 -10.55 -2.33
C ALA A 50 1.91 -10.07 -1.31
N ASN A 51 1.88 -8.77 -1.01
CA ASN A 51 0.87 -8.17 -0.12
C ASN A 51 -0.51 -8.23 -0.77
N ILE A 52 -0.63 -7.88 -2.06
CA ILE A 52 -1.90 -7.98 -2.82
C ILE A 52 -2.48 -9.38 -2.68
N VAL A 53 -1.67 -10.40 -2.95
CA VAL A 53 -2.11 -11.81 -2.87
C VAL A 53 -2.57 -12.18 -1.47
N GLN A 54 -1.85 -11.75 -0.42
CA GLN A 54 -2.24 -12.01 0.98
C GLN A 54 -3.59 -11.37 1.32
N ILE A 55 -3.80 -10.13 0.91
CA ILE A 55 -4.99 -9.35 1.23
C ILE A 55 -6.22 -9.87 0.49
N GLU A 56 -6.07 -10.18 -0.80
CA GLU A 56 -7.15 -10.80 -1.58
C GLU A 56 -7.55 -12.14 -0.99
N ARG A 57 -6.60 -12.98 -0.56
CA ARG A 57 -6.91 -14.24 0.11
C ARG A 57 -7.67 -14.04 1.42
N ALA A 58 -7.25 -13.08 2.24
CA ALA A 58 -7.95 -12.77 3.48
C ALA A 58 -9.38 -12.27 3.21
N TYR A 59 -9.54 -11.40 2.22
CA TYR A 59 -10.85 -10.87 1.83
C TYR A 59 -11.79 -11.95 1.27
N TYR A 60 -11.36 -12.70 0.26
CA TYR A 60 -12.20 -13.74 -0.35
C TYR A 60 -12.50 -14.91 0.60
N GLY A 61 -11.67 -15.11 1.63
CA GLY A 61 -11.91 -16.12 2.66
C GLY A 61 -13.05 -15.78 3.62
N VAL A 62 -13.43 -14.50 3.74
CA VAL A 62 -14.45 -14.06 4.72
C VAL A 62 -15.64 -13.33 4.09
N ILE A 63 -15.57 -12.94 2.80
CA ILE A 63 -16.60 -12.13 2.15
C ILE A 63 -17.92 -12.87 1.94
N SER A 64 -17.93 -14.22 1.93
CA SER A 64 -19.17 -15.01 1.88
C SER A 64 -19.98 -14.92 3.17
N ASP A 65 -19.31 -14.59 4.29
CA ASP A 65 -19.88 -14.71 5.63
C ASP A 65 -20.37 -13.36 6.16
N ALA A 66 -19.98 -12.23 5.53
CA ALA A 66 -20.18 -10.89 6.06
C ALA A 66 -21.10 -10.02 5.18
N ILE A 67 -22.39 -9.93 5.56
CA ILE A 67 -23.27 -8.83 5.14
C ILE A 67 -22.67 -7.47 5.58
N GLU A 68 -21.82 -7.46 6.62
CA GLU A 68 -21.17 -6.27 7.16
C GLU A 68 -20.07 -5.68 6.26
N GLY A 69 -19.67 -6.36 5.19
CA GLY A 69 -18.76 -5.83 4.19
C GLY A 69 -19.25 -4.56 3.48
N GLY A 70 -20.53 -4.18 3.69
CA GLY A 70 -21.12 -2.94 3.16
C GLY A 70 -20.88 -1.67 3.98
N PHE A 71 -20.50 -1.77 5.26
CA PHE A 71 -20.47 -0.62 6.19
C PHE A 71 -19.25 -0.59 7.12
N ALA A 72 -18.24 -1.43 6.86
CA ALA A 72 -17.07 -1.55 7.71
C ALA A 72 -16.07 -0.39 7.59
N PHE A 73 -16.28 0.53 6.63
CA PHE A 73 -15.30 1.55 6.31
C PHE A 73 -15.89 2.95 6.14
N ASP A 74 -15.02 3.92 6.42
CA ASP A 74 -15.17 5.34 6.18
C ASP A 74 -13.77 5.88 5.83
N ILE A 75 -13.29 5.47 4.66
CA ILE A 75 -11.94 5.82 4.17
C ILE A 75 -12.05 6.86 3.07
N GLU A 76 -11.50 8.05 3.31
CA GLU A 76 -11.32 9.06 2.28
C GLU A 76 -10.10 8.72 1.40
N SER A 77 -10.33 8.16 0.21
CA SER A 77 -9.23 7.63 -0.63
C SER A 77 -8.20 8.68 -1.03
N ASP A 78 -8.65 9.93 -1.21
CA ASP A 78 -7.78 11.05 -1.63
C ASP A 78 -6.70 11.37 -0.60
N SER A 79 -6.92 11.04 0.68
CA SER A 79 -5.92 11.20 1.74
C SER A 79 -4.70 10.27 1.57
N TYR A 80 -4.83 9.23 0.77
CA TYR A 80 -3.80 8.20 0.56
C TYR A 80 -3.30 8.14 -0.89
N ALA A 81 -3.99 8.79 -1.83
CA ALA A 81 -3.60 8.83 -3.23
C ALA A 81 -2.21 9.47 -3.40
N PHE A 82 -1.41 8.92 -4.31
CA PHE A 82 -0.12 9.47 -4.68
C PHE A 82 0.14 9.28 -6.18
N GLU A 83 1.03 10.10 -6.74
CA GLU A 83 1.46 9.94 -8.12
C GLU A 83 2.75 9.11 -8.16
N ALA A 84 2.68 7.93 -8.77
CA ALA A 84 3.81 7.00 -8.91
C ALA A 84 4.81 7.36 -10.02
N ALA A 85 4.72 8.54 -10.65
CA ALA A 85 5.66 8.97 -11.68
C ALA A 85 6.83 9.77 -11.08
N LEU A 86 8.04 9.55 -11.58
CA LEU A 86 9.20 10.40 -11.30
C LEU A 86 9.50 11.27 -12.53
N PRO A 87 9.68 12.60 -12.35
CA PRO A 87 10.22 13.44 -13.41
C PRO A 87 11.55 12.88 -13.91
N GLN A 88 11.81 12.97 -15.22
CA GLN A 88 13.10 12.51 -15.78
C GLN A 88 14.29 13.22 -15.11
N SER A 89 14.12 14.51 -14.79
CA SER A 89 15.10 15.35 -14.11
C SER A 89 15.30 15.04 -12.62
N ALA A 90 14.47 14.19 -12.01
CA ALA A 90 14.58 13.87 -10.59
C ALA A 90 15.91 13.16 -10.29
N ASN A 91 16.65 13.69 -9.32
CA ASN A 91 17.89 13.08 -8.85
C ASN A 91 17.60 11.90 -7.90
N TYR A 92 18.64 11.21 -7.44
CA TYR A 92 18.47 10.04 -6.58
C TYR A 92 17.86 10.38 -5.21
N ALA A 93 18.24 11.51 -4.61
CA ALA A 93 17.67 11.96 -3.34
C ALA A 93 16.17 12.29 -3.48
N ASP A 94 15.76 12.94 -4.58
CA ASP A 94 14.34 13.19 -4.89
C ASP A 94 13.56 11.89 -5.01
N ALA A 95 14.15 10.87 -5.65
CA ALA A 95 13.56 9.55 -5.79
C ALA A 95 13.35 8.85 -4.44
N LEU A 96 14.35 8.89 -3.55
CA LEU A 96 14.26 8.31 -2.20
C LEU A 96 13.28 9.05 -1.29
N ALA A 97 13.24 10.39 -1.39
CA ALA A 97 12.26 11.21 -0.68
C ALA A 97 10.83 10.85 -1.13
N LYS A 98 10.61 10.72 -2.45
CA LYS A 98 9.31 10.32 -2.99
C LYS A 98 8.93 8.88 -2.60
N ALA A 99 9.90 7.95 -2.62
CA ALA A 99 9.70 6.58 -2.14
C ALA A 99 9.23 6.57 -0.67
N SER A 100 9.89 7.34 0.19
CA SER A 100 9.55 7.44 1.61
C SER A 100 8.14 8.00 1.82
N ALA A 101 7.76 9.04 1.08
CA ALA A 101 6.41 9.62 1.15
C ALA A 101 5.31 8.63 0.68
N ILE A 102 5.59 7.82 -0.33
CA ILE A 102 4.69 6.74 -0.77
C ILE A 102 4.52 5.69 0.33
N GLU A 103 5.62 5.27 0.97
CA GLU A 103 5.59 4.30 2.07
C GLU A 103 4.77 4.80 3.27
N GLU A 104 4.94 6.07 3.65
CA GLU A 104 4.18 6.70 4.73
C GLU A 104 2.67 6.69 4.44
N LYS A 105 2.26 7.02 3.22
CA LYS A 105 0.86 7.00 2.79
C LYS A 105 0.26 5.59 2.85
N ILE A 106 0.98 4.59 2.35
CA ILE A 106 0.50 3.20 2.34
C ILE A 106 0.44 2.63 3.76
N LEU A 107 1.44 2.88 4.60
CA LEU A 107 1.42 2.45 6.00
C LEU A 107 0.22 3.05 6.75
N LYS A 108 -0.05 4.34 6.55
CA LYS A 108 -1.21 5.01 7.15
C LYS A 108 -2.51 4.38 6.67
N PHE A 109 -2.66 4.16 5.35
CA PHE A 109 -3.84 3.50 4.79
C PHE A 109 -4.10 2.13 5.43
N TYR A 110 -3.08 1.27 5.50
CA TYR A 110 -3.23 -0.04 6.12
C TYR A 110 -3.62 0.02 7.60
N ALA A 111 -3.02 0.95 8.35
CA ALA A 111 -3.33 1.13 9.76
C ALA A 111 -4.79 1.58 9.97
N ASP A 112 -5.26 2.54 9.18
CA ASP A 112 -6.64 3.03 9.25
C ASP A 112 -7.65 1.97 8.77
N ALA A 113 -7.36 1.26 7.68
CA ALA A 113 -8.19 0.17 7.19
C ALA A 113 -8.27 -0.99 8.20
N ALA A 114 -7.16 -1.33 8.87
CA ALA A 114 -7.15 -2.35 9.92
C ALA A 114 -7.98 -1.93 11.14
N ARG A 115 -7.92 -0.66 11.53
CA ARG A 115 -8.68 -0.12 12.65
C ARG A 115 -10.19 -0.14 12.37
N GLN A 116 -10.61 0.23 11.16
CA GLN A 116 -12.03 0.31 10.82
C GLN A 116 -12.68 -1.07 10.61
N SER A 117 -11.92 -2.07 10.15
CA SER A 117 -12.44 -3.43 9.91
C SER A 117 -12.33 -4.38 11.11
N ASP A 118 -11.81 -3.94 12.25
CA ASP A 118 -11.42 -4.80 13.38
C ASP A 118 -12.56 -5.63 13.97
N SER A 119 -13.78 -5.06 14.04
CA SER A 119 -14.94 -5.70 14.66
C SER A 119 -15.75 -6.61 13.74
N LEU A 120 -15.49 -6.61 12.43
CA LEU A 120 -16.39 -7.19 11.43
C LEU A 120 -15.76 -8.29 10.60
N MET A 121 -14.44 -8.25 10.36
CA MET A 121 -13.80 -9.13 9.38
C MET A 121 -12.46 -9.66 9.88
N ALA A 122 -12.39 -10.26 11.08
CA ALA A 122 -11.16 -10.57 11.85
C ALA A 122 -9.86 -10.90 11.06
N ASP A 123 -9.93 -11.67 9.96
CA ASP A 123 -8.76 -12.01 9.14
C ASP A 123 -8.23 -10.84 8.27
N VAL A 124 -9.09 -9.94 7.79
CA VAL A 124 -8.71 -8.74 7.02
C VAL A 124 -7.85 -7.75 7.83
N PRO A 125 -8.29 -7.23 8.99
CA PRO A 125 -7.50 -6.31 9.81
C PRO A 125 -6.25 -6.98 10.36
N ARG A 126 -6.29 -8.30 10.64
CA ARG A 126 -5.10 -9.08 11.00
C ARG A 126 -4.07 -9.07 9.87
N THR A 127 -4.49 -9.32 8.64
CA THR A 127 -3.61 -9.30 7.46
C THR A 127 -3.03 -7.92 7.20
N PHE A 128 -3.85 -6.86 7.31
CA PHE A 128 -3.37 -5.48 7.20
C PHE A 128 -2.30 -5.15 8.25
N ARG A 129 -2.50 -5.52 9.51
CA ARG A 129 -1.48 -5.34 10.57
C ARG A 129 -0.20 -6.12 10.29
N GLN A 130 -0.29 -7.31 9.70
CA GLN A 130 0.90 -8.08 9.31
C GLN A 130 1.69 -7.37 8.20
N VAL A 131 1.01 -6.77 7.23
CA VAL A 131 1.66 -5.98 6.17
C VAL A 131 2.36 -4.77 6.77
N VAL A 132 1.70 -4.02 7.66
CA VAL A 132 2.30 -2.88 8.38
C VAL A 132 3.61 -3.29 9.06
N LYS A 133 3.59 -4.34 9.89
CA LYS A 133 4.80 -4.82 10.60
C LYS A 133 5.95 -5.19 9.66
N LYS A 134 5.66 -5.82 8.52
CA LYS A 134 6.69 -6.15 7.52
C LYS A 134 7.24 -4.89 6.83
N ARG A 135 6.37 -3.91 6.58
CA ARG A 135 6.65 -2.71 5.78
C ARG A 135 7.26 -1.55 6.59
N GLU A 136 7.10 -1.51 7.91
CA GLU A 136 7.65 -0.47 8.81
C GLU A 136 9.15 -0.20 8.61
N SER A 137 9.93 -1.24 8.29
CA SER A 137 11.37 -1.11 8.07
C SER A 137 11.75 -0.37 6.78
N ARG A 138 10.84 -0.24 5.81
CA ARG A 138 11.16 0.27 4.46
C ARG A 138 11.59 1.73 4.47
N ILE A 139 10.92 2.57 5.25
CA ILE A 139 11.27 4.00 5.36
C ILE A 139 12.69 4.15 5.90
N SER A 140 13.04 3.40 6.95
CA SER A 140 14.39 3.41 7.52
C SER A 140 15.43 2.92 6.52
N LYS A 141 15.12 1.86 5.76
CA LYS A 141 16.00 1.34 4.70
C LYS A 141 16.21 2.37 3.57
N LEU A 142 15.17 3.09 3.15
CA LEU A 142 15.26 4.15 2.15
C LEU A 142 16.13 5.31 2.64
N LYS A 143 15.98 5.70 3.91
CA LYS A 143 16.80 6.75 4.54
C LYS A 143 18.28 6.38 4.67
N GLN A 144 18.62 5.09 4.71
CA GLN A 144 20.01 4.63 4.72
C GLN A 144 20.70 4.72 3.34
N LEU A 145 19.92 4.89 2.27
CA LEU A 145 20.42 5.05 0.90
C LEU A 145 20.60 6.52 0.48
N ALA A 146 20.05 7.45 1.28
CA ALA A 146 20.11 8.89 1.03
C ALA A 146 21.41 9.49 1.56
#